data_AF-A0A3D4PMY4-F1
#
_entry.id   AF-A0A3D4PMY4-F1
#
_cell.length_a   1.000
_cell.length_b   1.000
_cell.length_c   1.000
_cell.angle_alpha   90.00
_cell.angle_beta   90.00
_cell.angle_gamma   90.00
#
_symmetry.space_group_name_H-M   'P 1'
#
loop_
_entity.id
_entity.type
_entity.pdbx_description
1 polymer ?
#
loop_
_entity_poly.entity_id
_entity_poly.type
_entity_poly.pdbx_seq_one_letter_code
_entity_poly.pdbx_strand_id
1 'polypeptide(L)'
;MYISIPRDWSNVVRDRRTDLKMTQEELAARVGKARQWVVRFESGHAGSANIDSLTKLLAVLELNVEVDATDEDPDPMFMLDLDDADGSEL
;
A
#
# COMPACT_ATOMS: atom_id res chain seq x y z
N MET A 1 -9.47 -7.08 -1.88
CA MET A 1 -8.81 -6.62 -3.12
C MET A 1 -7.31 -6.71 -2.90
N TYR A 2 -6.54 -7.15 -3.90
CA TYR A 2 -5.08 -7.18 -3.80
C TYR A 2 -4.49 -5.86 -4.27
N ILE A 3 -3.51 -5.33 -3.53
CA ILE A 3 -2.80 -4.08 -3.85
C ILE A 3 -1.34 -4.44 -4.14
N SER A 4 -0.92 -4.29 -5.39
CA SER A 4 0.45 -4.62 -5.80
C SER A 4 1.29 -3.38 -6.10
N ILE A 5 0.66 -2.28 -6.49
CA ILE A 5 1.34 -1.02 -6.82
C ILE A 5 0.62 0.19 -6.22
N PRO A 6 1.33 1.32 -6.01
CA PRO A 6 0.72 2.51 -5.43
C PRO A 6 -0.54 3.01 -6.16
N ARG A 7 -0.64 2.80 -7.48
CA ARG A 7 -1.80 3.19 -8.29
C ARG A 7 -3.08 2.48 -7.85
N ASP A 8 -2.99 1.26 -7.33
CA ASP A 8 -4.17 0.52 -6.90
C ASP A 8 -4.87 1.22 -5.73
N TRP A 9 -4.09 1.84 -4.82
CA TRP A 9 -4.64 2.69 -3.76
C TRP A 9 -5.47 3.85 -4.32
N SER A 10 -5.01 4.51 -5.39
CA SER A 10 -5.76 5.59 -6.03
C SER A 10 -7.14 5.13 -6.49
N ASN A 11 -7.22 3.92 -7.05
CA ASN A 11 -8.47 3.34 -7.54
C ASN A 11 -9.40 2.97 -6.37
N VAL A 12 -8.91 2.20 -5.39
CA VAL A 12 -9.70 1.78 -4.21
C VAL A 12 -10.32 2.97 -3.49
N VAL A 13 -9.52 4.01 -3.28
CA VAL A 13 -9.94 5.22 -2.57
C VAL A 13 -11.00 5.97 -3.34
N ARG A 14 -10.81 6.14 -4.65
CA ARG A 14 -11.77 6.82 -5.53
C ARG A 14 -13.09 6.07 -5.55
N ASP A 15 -13.05 4.76 -5.77
CA ASP A 15 -14.24 3.91 -5.90
C ASP A 15 -15.04 3.93 -4.60
N ARG A 16 -14.36 3.70 -3.46
CA ARG A 16 -15.02 3.76 -2.15
C ARG A 16 -15.60 5.13 -1.83
N ARG A 17 -14.89 6.21 -2.15
CA ARG A 17 -15.42 7.58 -1.98
C ARG A 17 -16.71 7.77 -2.78
N THR A 18 -16.75 7.29 -4.02
CA THR A 18 -17.94 7.40 -4.87
C THR A 18 -19.10 6.55 -4.35
N ASP A 19 -18.85 5.36 -3.82
CA ASP A 19 -19.87 4.51 -3.19
C ASP A 19 -20.51 5.19 -1.97
N LEU A 20 -19.68 5.89 -1.19
CA LEU A 20 -20.13 6.72 -0.06
C LEU A 20 -20.78 8.05 -0.49
N LYS A 21 -20.88 8.32 -1.80
CA LYS A 21 -21.42 9.55 -2.39
C LYS A 21 -20.75 10.82 -1.87
N MET A 22 -19.47 10.73 -1.51
CA MET A 22 -18.69 11.85 -1.03
C MET A 22 -17.98 12.55 -2.19
N THR A 23 -17.90 13.88 -2.13
CA THR A 23 -17.03 14.67 -3.00
C THR A 23 -15.57 14.60 -2.52
N GLN A 24 -14.63 14.99 -3.39
CA GLN A 24 -13.22 15.08 -3.02
C GLN A 24 -12.96 16.16 -1.96
N GLU A 25 -13.76 17.23 -1.94
CA GLU A 25 -13.68 18.28 -0.91
C GLU A 25 -14.10 17.70 0.46
N GLU A 26 -15.20 16.96 0.52
CA GLU A 26 -15.69 16.35 1.76
C GLU A 26 -14.72 15.31 2.30
N LEU A 27 -14.13 14.47 1.42
CA LEU A 27 -13.10 13.54 1.84
C LEU A 27 -11.88 14.28 2.40
N ALA A 28 -11.42 15.33 1.71
CA ALA A 28 -10.28 16.11 2.15
C ALA A 28 -10.52 16.77 3.52
N ALA A 29 -11.70 17.38 3.71
CA ALA A 29 -12.10 17.99 4.97
C ALA A 29 -12.09 16.98 6.12
N ARG A 30 -12.64 15.78 5.93
CA ARG A 30 -12.67 14.73 6.95
C ARG A 30 -11.27 14.16 7.27
N VAL A 31 -10.38 14.09 6.28
CA VAL A 31 -8.99 13.62 6.46
C VAL A 31 -8.08 14.75 7.02
N GLY A 32 -8.54 16.00 7.02
CA GLY A 32 -7.75 17.16 7.45
C GLY A 32 -6.68 17.56 6.43
N LYS A 33 -7.00 17.45 5.13
CA LYS A 33 -6.12 17.80 4.01
C LYS A 33 -6.79 18.82 3.10
N ALA A 34 -6.00 19.48 2.26
CA ALA A 34 -6.55 20.30 1.16
C ALA A 34 -7.14 19.40 0.07
N ARG A 35 -8.21 19.83 -0.60
CA ARG A 35 -8.82 19.09 -1.72
C ARG A 35 -7.82 18.66 -2.80
N GLN A 36 -6.85 19.52 -3.12
CA GLN A 36 -5.82 19.22 -4.12
C GLN A 36 -4.98 17.99 -3.76
N TRP A 37 -4.82 17.70 -2.46
CA TRP A 37 -4.14 16.48 -2.00
C TRP A 37 -4.94 15.24 -2.41
N VAL A 38 -6.27 15.23 -2.19
CA VAL A 38 -7.16 14.13 -2.60
C VAL A 38 -7.20 13.99 -4.13
N VAL A 39 -7.27 15.11 -4.86
CA VAL A 39 -7.23 15.09 -6.34
C VAL A 39 -5.96 14.41 -6.84
N ARG A 40 -4.79 14.78 -6.30
CA ARG A 40 -3.51 14.17 -6.68
C ARG A 40 -3.47 12.69 -6.30
N PHE A 41 -3.91 12.35 -5.09
CA PHE A 41 -3.99 10.97 -4.61
C PHE A 41 -4.79 10.10 -5.58
N GLU A 42 -6.02 10.50 -5.93
CA GLU A 42 -6.91 9.76 -6.84
C GLU A 42 -6.45 9.77 -8.30
N SER A 43 -5.53 10.66 -8.67
CA SER A 43 -4.95 10.75 -10.03
C SER A 43 -3.69 9.89 -10.22
N GLY A 44 -3.42 8.93 -9.33
CA GLY A 44 -2.27 8.03 -9.44
C GLY A 44 -1.02 8.46 -8.67
N HIS A 45 -1.09 9.49 -7.82
CA HIS A 45 0.05 9.96 -7.02
C HIS A 45 0.03 9.44 -5.57
N ALA A 46 -0.69 8.34 -5.31
CA ALA A 46 -0.79 7.75 -3.98
C ALA A 46 0.55 7.33 -3.37
N GLY A 47 1.57 7.03 -4.19
CA GLY A 47 2.92 6.66 -3.72
C GLY A 47 3.67 7.74 -2.94
N SER A 48 3.20 8.99 -2.97
CA SER A 48 3.75 10.10 -2.18
C SER A 48 3.03 10.33 -0.84
N ALA A 49 1.96 9.58 -0.57
CA ALA A 49 1.26 9.65 0.71
C ALA A 49 2.06 8.89 1.78
N ASN A 50 2.22 9.51 2.95
CA ASN A 50 2.76 8.82 4.11
C ASN A 50 1.70 7.91 4.77
N ILE A 51 2.16 7.00 5.62
CA ILE A 51 1.30 6.02 6.31
C ILE A 51 0.22 6.69 7.18
N ASP A 52 0.54 7.79 7.86
CA ASP A 52 -0.47 8.54 8.65
C ASP A 52 -1.63 9.03 7.78
N SER A 53 -1.31 9.62 6.61
CA SER A 53 -2.32 10.14 5.69
C SER A 53 -3.13 9.00 5.06
N LEU A 54 -2.48 7.88 4.72
CA LEU A 54 -3.17 6.69 4.23
C LEU A 54 -4.13 6.13 5.29
N THR A 55 -3.66 5.95 6.52
CA THR A 55 -4.46 5.37 7.61
C THR A 55 -5.69 6.21 7.95
N LYS A 56 -5.54 7.55 8.04
CA LYS A 56 -6.68 8.47 8.22
C LYS A 56 -7.69 8.37 7.10
N LEU A 57 -7.20 8.25 5.88
CA LEU A 57 -8.05 8.15 4.71
C LEU A 57 -8.82 6.82 4.69
N LEU A 58 -8.20 5.71 5.05
CA LEU A 58 -8.87 4.41 5.22
C LEU A 58 -9.95 4.48 6.30
N ALA A 59 -9.65 5.11 7.44
CA ALA A 59 -10.62 5.28 8.52
C ALA A 59 -11.86 6.08 8.09
N VAL A 60 -11.66 7.20 7.37
CA VAL A 60 -12.77 8.03 6.85
C VAL A 60 -13.61 7.30 5.80
N LEU A 61 -12.98 6.42 5.03
CA LEU A 61 -13.63 5.63 3.98
C LEU A 61 -14.20 4.29 4.49
N GLU A 62 -14.11 4.03 5.79
CA GLU A 62 -14.57 2.78 6.41
C GLU A 62 -13.94 1.55 5.76
N LEU A 63 -12.64 1.64 5.45
CA LEU A 63 -11.86 0.55 4.86
C LEU A 63 -10.97 -0.10 5.91
N ASN A 64 -10.85 -1.42 5.84
CA ASN A 64 -9.89 -2.22 6.58
C ASN A 64 -8.84 -2.78 5.60
N VAL A 65 -7.60 -2.86 6.05
CA VAL A 65 -6.47 -3.42 5.31
C VAL A 65 -5.81 -4.48 6.19
N GLU A 66 -5.75 -5.69 5.66
CA GLU A 66 -4.99 -6.79 6.23
C GLU A 66 -3.66 -6.91 5.48
N VAL A 67 -2.58 -7.16 6.23
CA VAL A 67 -1.23 -7.27 5.70
C VAL A 67 -0.69 -8.63 6.12
N ASP A 68 -0.36 -9.45 5.12
CA ASP A 68 0.21 -10.78 5.31
C ASP A 68 1.65 -10.81 4.83
N ALA A 69 2.45 -11.72 5.40
CA ALA A 69 3.78 -12.00 4.89
C ALA A 69 3.67 -12.62 3.49
N THR A 70 4.55 -12.23 2.58
CA THR A 70 4.72 -12.94 1.31
C THR A 70 5.53 -14.20 1.58
N ASP A 71 4.98 -15.37 1.24
CA ASP A 71 5.71 -16.64 1.24
C ASP A 71 6.71 -16.68 0.06
N GLU A 72 7.63 -15.71 -0.01
CA GLU A 72 8.84 -15.87 -0.81
C GLU A 72 9.79 -16.77 -0.01
N ASP A 73 9.73 -18.06 -0.29
CA ASP A 73 10.80 -18.99 0.05
C ASP A 73 12.09 -18.39 -0.52
N PRO A 74 13.12 -18.05 0.29
CA PRO A 74 14.36 -17.50 -0.24
C PRO A 74 14.89 -18.48 -1.27
N ASP A 75 15.08 -18.02 -2.52
CA ASP A 75 15.55 -18.87 -3.62
C ASP A 75 16.66 -19.81 -3.11
N PRO A 76 16.46 -21.14 -3.10
CA PRO A 76 17.45 -22.08 -2.56
C PRO A 76 18.78 -22.03 -3.32
N MET A 77 18.80 -21.38 -4.48
CA MET A 77 20.00 -21.07 -5.26
C MET A 77 21.01 -20.15 -4.54
N PHE A 78 20.63 -19.43 -3.47
CA PHE A 78 21.58 -18.64 -2.66
C PHE A 78 22.13 -19.40 -1.44
N MET A 79 21.58 -20.57 -1.09
CA MET A 79 22.08 -21.40 0.03
C MET A 79 23.13 -22.44 -0.38
N LEU A 80 23.36 -22.66 -1.68
CA LEU A 80 24.26 -23.71 -2.17
C LEU A 80 25.76 -23.37 -2.13
N ASP A 81 26.15 -22.15 -1.77
CA ASP A 81 27.56 -21.72 -1.85
C ASP A 81 28.27 -21.51 -0.48
N LEU A 82 27.64 -21.86 0.65
CA LEU A 82 28.23 -21.55 1.97
C LEU A 82 28.60 -22.75 2.86
N ASP A 83 28.23 -23.99 2.50
CA ASP A 83 28.50 -25.17 3.35
C ASP A 83 29.60 -26.13 2.83
N ASP A 84 30.17 -25.90 1.64
CA ASP A 84 31.16 -26.83 1.04
C ASP A 84 32.63 -26.38 1.14
N ALA A 85 32.97 -25.40 1.99
CA ALA A 85 34.34 -24.88 2.12
C ALA A 85 35.04 -25.17 3.46
N ASP A 86 34.59 -26.16 4.24
CA ASP A 86 35.39 -26.69 5.34
C ASP A 86 35.18 -28.21 5.49
N GLY A 87 36.21 -28.98 5.13
CA GLY A 87 36.18 -30.43 5.32
C GLY A 87 36.96 -31.28 4.32
N SER A 88 38.13 -30.86 3.83
CA SER A 88 39.12 -31.83 3.32
C SER A 88 40.13 -32.15 4.41
N GLU A 89 39.79 -33.11 5.27
CA GLU A 89 40.79 -33.91 5.98
C GLU A 89 41.21 -35.11 5.10
N LEU A 90 42.52 -35.42 5.19
CA LEU A 90 43.31 -36.55 4.69
C LEU A 90 44.03 -36.36 3.35
#